data_AF-A0A1J6K1E2-F1
#
_entry.id   AF-A0A1J6K1E2-F1
#
_cell.length_a   1.000
_cell.length_b   1.000
_cell.length_c   1.000
_cell.angle_alpha   90.00
_cell.angle_beta   90.00
_cell.angle_gamma   90.00
#
_symmetry.space_group_name_H-M   'P 1'
#
loop_
_entity.id
_entity.type
_entity.pdbx_description
1 polymer ?
#
loop_
_entity_poly.entity_id
_entity_poly.type
_entity_poly.pdbx_seq_one_letter_code
_entity_poly.pdbx_strand_id
1 'polypeptide(L)'
;MVYYLVKIIFLVFIIMPKNIHSCSISGFSREVHVLNNLPSNSPQLKFHCASGDDDLGYHYPAIGTDFNWEFCGAINTLFFCHFWWGDKDSSFDVFNNVDTCVWDGEDFVPSDTMKCLWKVQDDGFYLGYFDEYANENSYKKYRDW
;
A
#
# COMPACT_ATOMS: atom_id res chain seq x y z
N MET A 1 -14.68 4.21 -39.08
CA MET A 1 -13.96 5.40 -38.56
C MET A 1 -14.34 5.76 -37.14
N VAL A 2 -15.62 5.95 -36.81
CA VAL A 2 -16.08 6.30 -35.44
C VAL A 2 -15.68 5.26 -34.38
N TYR A 3 -15.75 3.97 -34.70
CA TYR A 3 -15.30 2.87 -33.83
C TYR A 3 -13.81 2.98 -33.41
N TYR A 4 -12.94 3.40 -34.34
CA TYR A 4 -11.51 3.58 -34.04
C TYR A 4 -11.27 4.80 -33.15
N LEU A 5 -12.04 5.89 -33.33
CA LEU A 5 -11.98 7.08 -32.50
C LEU A 5 -12.43 6.79 -31.04
N VAL A 6 -13.47 5.98 -30.86
CA VAL A 6 -13.94 5.55 -29.52
C VAL A 6 -12.90 4.65 -28.82
N LYS A 7 -12.24 3.74 -29.55
CA LYS A 7 -11.13 2.95 -29.01
C LYS A 7 -9.94 3.81 -28.60
N ILE A 8 -9.59 4.84 -29.38
CA ILE A 8 -8.51 5.77 -29.05
C ILE A 8 -8.82 6.54 -27.75
N ILE A 9 -10.07 7.01 -27.58
CA ILE A 9 -10.49 7.71 -26.35
C ILE A 9 -10.38 6.78 -25.12
N PHE A 10 -10.78 5.51 -25.25
CA PHE A 10 -10.62 4.51 -24.18
C PHE A 10 -9.15 4.19 -23.87
N LEU A 11 -8.27 4.19 -24.87
CA LEU A 11 -6.83 3.99 -24.69
C LEU A 11 -6.15 5.16 -23.97
N VAL A 12 -6.64 6.40 -24.14
CA VAL A 12 -6.06 7.62 -23.54
C VAL A 12 -6.36 7.71 -22.03
N PHE A 13 -7.47 7.15 -21.52
CA PHE A 13 -7.73 7.05 -20.08
C PHE A 13 -6.74 6.12 -19.34
N ILE A 14 -6.09 5.19 -20.04
CA ILE A 14 -5.08 4.28 -19.48
C ILE A 14 -3.71 4.98 -19.33
N ILE A 15 -3.56 6.18 -19.90
CA ILE A 15 -2.32 6.98 -19.90
C ILE A 15 -2.44 8.22 -19.02
N MET A 16 -3.41 8.26 -18.08
CA MET A 16 -3.31 9.21 -16.98
C MET A 16 -1.97 8.94 -16.29
N PRO A 17 -1.03 9.90 -16.25
CA PRO A 17 0.17 9.73 -15.46
C PRO A 17 -0.32 9.44 -14.05
N LYS A 18 0.08 8.29 -13.48
CA LYS A 18 -0.12 8.05 -12.06
C LYS A 18 0.44 9.28 -11.37
N ASN A 19 -0.40 10.05 -10.69
CA ASN A 19 0.03 11.22 -9.94
C ASN A 19 0.93 10.71 -8.81
N ILE A 20 2.20 10.48 -9.10
CA ILE A 20 3.22 10.17 -8.11
C ILE A 20 3.50 11.50 -7.41
N HIS A 21 2.68 11.80 -6.41
CA HIS A 21 2.83 12.99 -5.56
C HIS A 21 4.01 12.79 -4.61
N SER A 22 5.25 12.85 -5.14
CA SER A 22 6.45 12.85 -4.27
C SER A 22 6.39 14.06 -3.33
N CYS A 23 6.62 13.85 -2.03
CA CYS A 23 6.52 14.93 -1.06
C CYS A 23 7.82 15.74 -0.98
N SER A 24 7.77 17.04 -1.29
CA SER A 24 8.95 17.91 -1.19
C SER A 24 9.18 18.52 0.20
N ILE A 25 8.29 18.27 1.17
CA ILE A 25 8.37 18.85 2.52
C ILE A 25 8.98 17.81 3.47
N SER A 26 10.24 18.05 3.86
CA SER A 26 10.95 17.23 4.84
C SER A 26 10.17 17.14 6.16
N GLY A 27 10.09 15.92 6.73
CA GLY A 27 9.32 15.63 7.93
C GLY A 27 7.85 15.25 7.70
N PHE A 28 7.26 15.62 6.56
CA PHE A 28 5.88 15.26 6.19
C PHE A 28 5.81 14.15 5.13
N SER A 29 6.93 13.80 4.50
CA SER A 29 7.00 12.64 3.62
C SER A 29 6.66 11.37 4.40
N ARG A 30 5.76 10.57 3.83
CA ARG A 30 5.33 9.26 4.32
C ARG A 30 5.35 8.27 3.17
N GLU A 31 5.70 7.04 3.46
CA GLU A 31 5.77 5.95 2.48
C GLU A 31 4.97 4.75 3.00
N VAL A 32 4.14 4.17 2.14
CA VAL A 32 3.48 2.90 2.42
C VAL A 32 4.06 1.86 1.49
N HIS A 33 4.44 0.72 2.07
CA HIS A 33 4.98 -0.44 1.38
C HIS A 33 4.03 -1.61 1.51
N VAL A 34 3.85 -2.36 0.43
CA VAL A 34 3.08 -3.59 0.37
C VAL A 34 3.97 -4.67 -0.24
N LEU A 35 4.56 -5.48 0.64
CA LEU A 35 5.39 -6.62 0.30
C LEU A 35 4.52 -7.88 0.16
N ASN A 36 4.57 -8.49 -1.03
CA ASN A 36 3.98 -9.81 -1.25
C ASN A 36 4.93 -10.90 -0.71
N ASN A 37 4.66 -11.42 0.49
CA ASN A 37 5.42 -12.52 1.11
C ASN A 37 4.60 -13.83 1.14
N LEU A 38 3.81 -14.07 0.09
CA LEU A 38 3.03 -15.30 -0.03
C LEU A 38 3.90 -16.49 -0.45
N PRO A 39 3.48 -17.73 -0.12
CA PRO A 39 4.20 -18.93 -0.53
C PRO A 39 4.33 -19.04 -2.05
N SER A 40 5.47 -19.57 -2.52
CA SER A 40 5.66 -19.93 -3.93
C SER A 40 4.57 -20.88 -4.42
N ASN A 41 4.23 -20.78 -5.72
CA ASN A 41 3.17 -21.57 -6.35
C ASN A 41 1.75 -21.34 -5.77
N SER A 42 1.51 -20.15 -5.19
CA SER A 42 0.18 -19.73 -4.75
C SER A 42 -0.52 -18.84 -5.79
N PRO A 43 -1.84 -18.58 -5.65
CA PRO A 43 -2.54 -17.60 -6.49
C PRO A 43 -1.85 -16.22 -6.48
N GLN A 44 -1.99 -15.47 -7.57
CA GLN A 44 -1.48 -14.09 -7.65
C GLN A 44 -2.20 -13.19 -6.64
N LEU A 45 -1.44 -12.50 -5.78
CA LEU A 45 -1.98 -11.41 -4.97
C LEU A 45 -2.48 -10.30 -5.88
N LYS A 46 -3.70 -9.86 -5.65
CA LYS A 46 -4.28 -8.67 -6.25
C LYS A 46 -4.63 -7.71 -5.13
N PHE A 47 -4.38 -6.42 -5.31
CA PHE A 47 -4.97 -5.42 -4.42
C PHE A 47 -5.29 -4.13 -5.15
N HIS A 48 -6.12 -3.30 -4.52
CA HIS A 48 -6.48 -1.97 -4.99
C HIS A 48 -6.36 -1.00 -3.83
N CYS A 49 -5.70 0.13 -4.01
CA CYS A 49 -5.52 1.13 -2.96
C CYS A 49 -6.01 2.51 -3.42
N ALA A 50 -6.59 3.28 -2.51
CA ALA A 50 -7.05 4.64 -2.79
C ALA A 50 -7.08 5.52 -1.52
N SER A 51 -7.08 6.83 -1.72
CA SER A 51 -7.20 7.88 -0.70
C SER A 51 -8.06 9.03 -1.24
N GLY A 52 -9.31 9.15 -0.79
CA GLY A 52 -10.20 10.22 -1.27
C GLY A 52 -10.32 10.21 -2.81
N ASP A 53 -9.84 11.27 -3.46
CA ASP A 53 -9.81 11.39 -4.93
C ASP A 53 -8.57 10.76 -5.59
N ASP A 54 -7.58 10.32 -4.80
CA ASP A 54 -6.36 9.67 -5.28
C ASP A 54 -6.54 8.15 -5.40
N ASP A 55 -6.77 7.69 -6.63
CA ASP A 55 -6.81 6.26 -6.96
C ASP A 55 -5.42 5.77 -7.39
N LEU A 56 -4.81 4.87 -6.60
CA LEU A 56 -3.53 4.23 -6.95
C LEU A 56 -3.73 3.09 -7.97
N GLY A 57 -4.96 2.58 -8.03
CA GLY A 57 -5.43 1.55 -8.95
C GLY A 57 -5.17 0.13 -8.46
N TYR A 58 -5.32 -0.81 -9.39
CA TYR A 58 -5.07 -2.24 -9.16
C TYR A 58 -3.60 -2.59 -9.32
N HIS A 59 -3.12 -3.47 -8.45
CA HIS A 59 -1.75 -3.97 -8.39
C HIS A 59 -1.70 -5.49 -8.30
N TYR A 60 -0.64 -6.06 -8.87
CA TYR A 60 -0.40 -7.50 -8.98
C TYR A 60 1.09 -7.80 -8.74
N PRO A 61 1.64 -7.51 -7.54
CA PRO A 61 3.06 -7.70 -7.27
C PRO A 61 3.44 -9.17 -7.37
N ALA A 62 4.60 -9.47 -7.98
CA ALA A 62 5.15 -10.81 -7.92
C ALA A 62 5.52 -11.18 -6.48
N ILE A 63 5.63 -12.47 -6.19
CA ILE A 63 6.08 -12.96 -4.88
C ILE A 63 7.49 -12.42 -4.60
N GLY A 64 7.69 -11.92 -3.38
CA GLY A 64 8.94 -11.30 -2.93
C GLY A 64 9.15 -9.87 -3.42
N THR A 65 8.17 -9.27 -4.12
CA THR A 65 8.27 -7.87 -4.58
C THR A 65 7.46 -6.93 -3.72
N ASP A 66 7.99 -5.71 -3.60
CA ASP A 66 7.41 -4.59 -2.87
C ASP A 66 6.76 -3.61 -3.84
N PHE A 67 5.52 -3.22 -3.53
CA PHE A 67 4.88 -2.06 -4.14
C PHE A 67 4.82 -0.94 -3.11
N ASN A 68 5.28 0.25 -3.49
CA ASN A 68 5.27 1.40 -2.60
C ASN A 68 4.83 2.68 -3.29
N TRP A 69 4.42 3.63 -2.47
CA TRP A 69 4.15 4.99 -2.89
C TRP A 69 4.49 5.96 -1.75
N GLU A 70 4.97 7.13 -2.15
CA GLU A 70 5.29 8.25 -1.26
C GLU A 70 4.22 9.34 -1.40
N PHE A 71 3.90 10.02 -0.30
CA PHE A 71 2.96 11.14 -0.25
C PHE A 71 3.31 12.11 0.88
N CYS A 72 2.72 13.31 0.86
CA CYS A 72 2.76 14.23 2.00
C CYS A 72 1.65 13.88 3.01
N GLY A 73 2.02 13.35 4.17
CA GLY A 73 1.08 13.02 5.24
C GLY A 73 0.53 14.26 5.93
N ALA A 74 -0.80 14.35 6.01
CA ALA A 74 -1.53 15.28 6.86
C ALA A 74 -2.44 14.51 7.81
N ILE A 75 -3.00 15.20 8.82
CA ILE A 75 -3.84 14.59 9.88
C ILE A 75 -5.08 13.87 9.30
N ASN A 76 -5.56 14.31 8.14
CA ASN A 76 -6.72 13.75 7.45
C ASN A 76 -6.34 12.85 6.26
N THR A 77 -5.06 12.58 6.03
CA THR A 77 -4.63 11.66 4.96
C THR A 77 -4.93 10.22 5.36
N LEU A 78 -5.60 9.50 4.47
CA LEU A 78 -5.97 8.10 4.69
C LEU A 78 -5.84 7.32 3.39
N PHE A 79 -5.14 6.19 3.42
CA PHE A 79 -5.15 5.21 2.34
C PHE A 79 -5.78 3.92 2.84
N PHE A 80 -6.75 3.41 2.09
CA PHE A 80 -7.30 2.07 2.29
C PHE A 80 -6.93 1.17 1.12
N CYS A 81 -6.80 -0.13 1.40
CA CYS A 81 -6.57 -1.13 0.38
C CYS A 81 -7.55 -2.29 0.52
N HIS A 82 -7.96 -2.85 -0.62
CA HIS A 82 -8.68 -4.12 -0.70
C HIS A 82 -7.75 -5.14 -1.33
N PHE A 83 -7.48 -6.23 -0.61
CA PHE A 83 -6.62 -7.34 -1.02
C PHE A 83 -7.45 -8.56 -1.38
N TRP A 84 -7.01 -9.30 -2.40
CA TRP A 84 -7.58 -10.58 -2.84
C TRP A 84 -6.48 -11.60 -3.08
N TRP A 85 -6.66 -12.81 -2.55
CA TRP A 85 -5.75 -13.92 -2.78
C TRP A 85 -6.49 -15.27 -2.70
N GLY A 86 -6.67 -15.92 -3.86
CA GLY A 86 -7.50 -17.12 -3.96
C GLY A 86 -8.94 -16.82 -3.54
N ASP A 87 -9.44 -17.55 -2.55
CA ASP A 87 -10.78 -17.36 -1.98
C ASP A 87 -10.80 -16.39 -0.78
N LYS A 88 -9.68 -15.72 -0.48
CA LYS A 88 -9.56 -14.75 0.61
C LYS A 88 -9.68 -13.32 0.09
N ASP A 89 -10.38 -12.48 0.84
CA ASP A 89 -10.46 -11.04 0.61
C ASP A 89 -10.45 -10.27 1.93
N SER A 90 -9.78 -9.11 1.95
CA SER A 90 -9.72 -8.25 3.13
C SER A 90 -9.61 -6.78 2.72
N SER A 91 -10.31 -5.90 3.42
CA SER A 91 -10.27 -4.45 3.20
C SER A 91 -10.03 -3.72 4.50
N PHE A 92 -9.03 -2.84 4.53
CA PHE A 92 -8.70 -2.02 5.70
C PHE A 92 -7.83 -0.81 5.32
N ASP A 93 -7.71 0.12 6.27
CA ASP A 93 -6.84 1.28 6.16
C ASP A 93 -5.38 0.85 6.32
N VAL A 94 -4.57 1.08 5.30
CA VAL A 94 -3.11 0.84 5.34
C VAL A 94 -2.34 2.06 5.86
N PHE A 95 -3.01 3.22 5.90
CA PHE A 95 -2.52 4.43 6.53
C PHE A 95 -3.71 5.30 6.94
N ASN A 96 -3.80 5.70 8.21
CA ASN A 96 -4.74 6.73 8.68
C ASN A 96 -4.19 7.54 9.87
N ASN A 97 -2.89 7.40 10.17
CA ASN A 97 -2.22 8.12 11.24
C ASN A 97 -0.77 8.47 10.85
N VAL A 98 -0.37 9.72 11.06
CA VAL A 98 0.95 10.25 10.70
C VAL A 98 2.09 9.84 11.65
N ASP A 99 1.76 9.41 12.87
CA ASP A 99 2.68 9.01 13.94
C ASP A 99 2.94 7.49 13.90
N THR A 100 1.87 6.70 13.84
CA THR A 100 1.92 5.23 14.03
C THR A 100 1.40 4.45 12.83
N CYS A 101 1.37 5.05 11.63
CA CYS A 101 0.79 4.52 10.39
C CYS A 101 -0.75 4.34 10.44
N VAL A 102 -1.27 3.67 11.46
CA VAL A 102 -2.69 3.47 11.72
C VAL A 102 -3.04 3.86 13.16
N TRP A 103 -4.29 4.28 13.44
CA TRP A 103 -4.68 4.80 14.76
C TRP A 103 -4.40 3.83 15.92
N ASP A 104 -4.50 2.52 15.70
CA ASP A 104 -4.19 1.47 16.66
C ASP A 104 -2.79 0.85 16.47
N GLY A 105 -1.89 1.58 15.81
CA GLY A 105 -0.54 1.14 15.42
C GLY A 105 0.51 1.20 16.52
N GLU A 106 0.21 1.77 17.70
CA GLU A 106 1.19 2.01 18.78
C GLU A 106 1.88 0.74 19.31
N ASP A 107 1.19 -0.41 19.21
CA ASP A 107 1.72 -1.72 19.61
C ASP A 107 2.53 -2.42 18.50
N PHE A 108 2.63 -1.82 17.31
CA PHE A 108 3.18 -2.43 16.10
C PHE A 108 4.39 -1.66 15.56
N VAL A 109 4.35 -0.33 15.61
CA VAL A 109 5.41 0.55 15.11
C VAL A 109 5.73 1.66 16.12
N PRO A 110 6.97 2.16 16.17
CA PRO A 110 7.32 3.34 16.96
C PRO A 110 6.53 4.58 16.53
N SER A 111 6.41 5.55 17.44
CA SER A 111 6.00 6.91 17.06
C SER A 111 6.94 7.51 16.00
N ASP A 112 6.41 8.46 15.24
CA ASP A 112 7.03 9.12 14.10
C ASP A 112 7.50 8.15 12.98
N THR A 113 6.86 6.98 12.85
CA THR A 113 7.19 6.03 11.78
C THR A 113 6.85 6.62 10.41
N MET A 114 7.89 6.86 9.60
CA MET A 114 7.73 7.45 8.26
C MET A 114 7.40 6.41 7.18
N LYS A 115 7.84 5.16 7.38
CA LYS A 115 7.66 4.05 6.44
C LYS A 115 6.78 2.97 7.05
N CYS A 116 5.58 2.84 6.52
CA CYS A 116 4.60 1.86 6.97
C CYS A 116 4.76 0.58 6.15
N LEU A 117 5.35 -0.46 6.78
CA LEU A 117 5.67 -1.69 6.09
C LEU A 117 4.54 -2.71 6.26
N TRP A 118 3.76 -2.94 5.20
CA TRP A 118 2.79 -4.02 5.15
C TRP A 118 3.41 -5.24 4.49
N LYS A 119 3.37 -6.38 5.18
CA LYS A 119 3.75 -7.68 4.64
C LYS A 119 2.52 -8.58 4.59
N VAL A 120 2.15 -8.98 3.38
CA VAL A 120 1.02 -9.89 3.12
C VAL A 120 1.53 -11.32 3.16
N GLN A 121 0.95 -12.14 4.04
CA GLN A 121 1.27 -13.56 4.23
C GLN A 121 0.03 -14.43 4.11
N ASP A 122 0.22 -15.74 4.03
CA ASP A 122 -0.89 -16.69 3.88
C ASP A 122 -1.84 -16.70 5.08
N ASP A 123 -1.35 -16.34 6.26
CA ASP A 123 -2.11 -16.27 7.50
C ASP A 123 -2.65 -14.87 7.84
N GLY A 124 -2.25 -13.82 7.12
CA GLY A 124 -2.80 -12.47 7.30
C GLY A 124 -1.84 -11.35 6.93
N PHE A 125 -2.05 -10.20 7.57
CA PHE A 125 -1.35 -8.95 7.32
C PHE A 125 -0.49 -8.56 8.52
N TYR A 126 0.75 -8.20 8.24
CA TYR A 126 1.72 -7.79 9.24
C TYR A 126 2.07 -6.33 9.00
N LEU A 127 1.99 -5.53 10.07
CA LEU A 127 2.46 -4.16 10.08
C LEU A 127 3.87 -4.14 10.68
N GLY A 128 4.72 -3.29 10.14
CA GLY A 128 6.13 -3.22 10.52
C GLY A 128 6.79 -1.89 10.22
N TYR A 129 8.03 -1.80 10.65
CA TYR A 129 8.91 -0.65 10.50
C TYR A 129 10.36 -1.13 10.30
N PHE A 130 11.23 -0.24 9.84
CA PHE A 130 12.66 -0.53 9.79
C PHE A 130 13.30 -0.17 11.13
N ASP A 131 13.88 -1.16 11.80
CA ASP A 131 14.63 -0.96 13.03
C ASP A 131 16.07 -0.55 12.70
N GLU A 132 16.41 0.71 12.95
CA GLU A 132 17.74 1.26 12.66
C GLU A 132 18.84 0.63 13.51
N TYR A 133 18.55 0.18 14.73
CA TYR A 133 19.54 -0.42 15.62
C TYR A 133 19.87 -1.85 15.21
N ALA A 134 18.87 -2.62 14.85
CA ALA A 134 19.03 -3.98 14.36
C ALA A 134 19.38 -4.04 12.87
N ASN A 135 19.20 -2.93 12.13
CA ASN A 135 19.39 -2.82 10.69
C ASN A 135 18.56 -3.87 9.92
N GLU A 136 17.30 -4.05 10.32
CA GLU A 136 16.37 -5.00 9.73
C GLU A 136 14.92 -4.52 9.82
N ASN A 137 14.02 -5.14 9.04
CA ASN A 137 12.60 -4.85 9.14
C ASN A 137 11.94 -5.69 10.23
N SER A 138 11.31 -5.04 11.20
CA SER A 138 10.51 -5.68 12.25
C SER A 138 9.04 -5.75 11.83
N TYR A 139 8.38 -6.87 12.11
CA TYR A 139 6.99 -7.10 11.73
C TYR A 139 6.20 -7.77 12.86
N LYS A 140 4.97 -7.32 13.05
CA LYS A 140 4.01 -7.94 13.98
C LYS A 140 2.68 -8.15 13.26
N LYS A 141 2.05 -9.30 13.51
CA LYS A 141 0.78 -9.65 12.88
C LYS A 141 -0.29 -8.66 13.35
N TYR A 142 -0.84 -7.89 12.41
CA TYR A 142 -1.85 -6.88 12.66
C TYR A 142 -3.26 -7.44 12.48
N ARG A 143 -3.47 -8.28 11.45
CA ARG A 143 -4.80 -8.82 11.12
C ARG A 143 -4.70 -10.19 10.44
N ASP A 144 -5.73 -11.00 10.57
CA ASP A 144 -5.98 -12.14 9.68
C ASP A 144 -6.54 -11.67 8.31
N TRP A 145 -6.84 -12.61 7.42
CA TRP A 145 -7.54 -12.29 6.17
C TRP A 145 -8.97 -11.84 6.43
#